data_AF-A0A9E0ZWA5-F1
#
_entry.id   AF-A0A9E0ZWA5-F1
#
_cell.length_a   1.000
_cell.length_b   1.000
_cell.length_c   1.000
_cell.angle_alpha   90.00
_cell.angle_beta   90.00
_cell.angle_gamma   90.00
#
_symmetry.space_group_name_H-M   'P 1'
#
loop_
_entity.id
_entity.type
_entity.pdbx_description
1 polymer ?
#
loop_
_entity_poly.entity_id
_entity_poly.type
_entity_poly.pdbx_seq_one_letter_code
_entity_poly.pdbx_strand_id
1 'polypeptide(L)' 'QGTAAVNAAQANTPGSATAEAVEVLVSLGFNQTDASVAVGSMQPGLSVDEMIRKGLKLLSSNL' A
#
# COMPACT_ATOMS: atom_id res chain seq x y z
N GLN A 1 -20.73 4.47 22.72
CA GLN A 1 -19.38 3.91 22.94
C GLN A 1 -19.39 2.48 22.40
N GLY A 2 -18.49 2.16 21.48
CA GLY A 2 -18.40 0.80 20.92
C GLY A 2 -17.93 0.69 19.48
N THR A 3 -17.08 1.58 18.95
CA THR A 3 -16.32 1.29 17.72
C THR A 3 -15.04 0.54 18.10
N ALA A 4 -15.22 -0.66 18.66
CA ALA A 4 -14.12 -1.58 18.95
C ALA A 4 -13.89 -2.48 17.73
N ALA A 5 -12.62 -2.72 17.42
CA ALA A 5 -12.10 -3.48 16.30
C ALA A 5 -12.09 -2.75 14.95
N VAL A 6 -11.25 -1.71 14.86
CA VAL A 6 -10.37 -1.66 13.67
C VAL A 6 -9.67 -3.02 13.64
N ASN A 7 -10.02 -3.82 12.64
CA ASN A 7 -9.60 -5.21 12.52
C ASN A 7 -8.12 -5.23 12.10
N ALA A 8 -7.23 -4.86 13.02
CA ALA A 8 -5.78 -4.79 12.84
C ALA A 8 -5.12 -6.18 12.67
N ALA A 9 -5.91 -7.22 12.39
CA ALA A 9 -5.46 -8.60 12.27
C ALA A 9 -5.99 -9.33 11.01
N GLN A 10 -6.65 -8.63 10.07
CA GLN A 10 -7.07 -9.23 8.79
C GLN A 10 -6.18 -8.83 7.59
N ALA A 11 -5.07 -8.13 7.83
CA ALA A 11 -4.16 -7.63 6.80
C ALA A 11 -3.13 -8.67 6.30
N ASN A 12 -3.50 -9.95 6.18
CA ASN A 12 -2.61 -10.95 5.58
C ASN A 12 -3.21 -11.67 4.36
N THR A 13 -4.32 -11.19 3.82
CA THR A 13 -4.62 -11.46 2.42
C THR A 13 -3.68 -10.62 1.56
N PRO A 14 -2.82 -11.22 0.71
CA PRO A 14 -1.84 -10.49 -0.09
C PRO A 14 -2.46 -9.39 -0.99
N GLY A 15 -3.78 -9.46 -1.25
CA GLY A 15 -4.54 -8.41 -1.94
C GLY A 15 -4.93 -7.20 -1.08
N SER A 16 -5.21 -7.37 0.23
CA SER A 16 -5.65 -6.25 1.09
C SER A 16 -4.52 -5.29 1.37
N ALA A 17 -3.33 -5.80 1.67
CA ALA A 17 -2.17 -4.96 1.93
C ALA A 17 -1.70 -4.18 0.68
N THR A 18 -1.80 -4.82 -0.49
CA THR A 18 -1.51 -4.20 -1.78
C THR A 18 -2.50 -3.09 -2.08
N ALA A 19 -3.80 -3.34 -1.91
CA ALA A 19 -4.84 -2.35 -2.17
C ALA A 19 -4.70 -1.13 -1.24
N GLU A 20 -4.51 -1.34 0.06
CA GLU A 20 -4.31 -0.24 1.02
C GLU A 20 -3.08 0.61 0.66
N ALA A 21 -1.95 -0.03 0.33
CA ALA A 21 -0.75 0.70 -0.07
C ALA A 21 -0.99 1.54 -1.34
N VAL A 22 -1.70 0.97 -2.34
CA VAL A 22 -2.05 1.70 -3.57
C VAL A 22 -2.96 2.89 -3.27
N GLU A 23 -4.00 2.73 -2.44
CA GLU A 23 -4.90 3.84 -2.06
C GLU A 23 -4.18 4.99 -1.36
N VAL A 24 -3.22 4.67 -0.48
CA VAL A 24 -2.40 5.69 0.18
C VAL A 24 -1.53 6.44 -0.82
N LEU A 25 -0.86 5.73 -1.73
CA LEU A 25 -0.05 6.36 -2.77
C LEU A 25 -0.92 7.26 -3.68
N VAL A 26 -2.11 6.82 -4.05
CA VAL A 26 -3.05 7.65 -4.84
C VAL A 26 -3.50 8.89 -4.07
N SER A 27 -3.80 8.75 -2.78
CA SER A 27 -4.16 9.88 -1.91
C SER A 27 -3.05 10.91 -1.75
N LEU A 28 -1.78 10.48 -1.89
CA LEU A 28 -0.61 11.35 -1.86
C LEU A 28 -0.36 12.08 -3.20
N GLY A 29 -1.13 11.78 -4.24
CA GLY A 29 -1.08 12.44 -5.55
C GLY A 29 -0.38 11.64 -6.65
N PHE A 30 -0.05 10.37 -6.40
CA PHE A 30 0.49 9.49 -7.43
C PHE A 30 -0.64 8.87 -8.27
N ASN A 31 -0.38 8.57 -9.53
CA ASN A 31 -1.35 7.89 -10.38
C ASN A 31 -1.61 6.46 -9.90
N GLN A 32 -2.88 6.03 -9.96
CA GLN A 32 -3.28 4.67 -9.56
C GLN A 32 -2.56 3.58 -10.33
N THR A 33 -2.31 3.79 -11.63
CA THR A 33 -1.58 2.85 -12.49
C THR A 33 -0.14 2.69 -12.01
N ASP A 34 0.58 3.79 -11.81
CA ASP A 34 1.97 3.77 -11.34
C ASP A 34 2.07 3.20 -9.92
N ALA A 35 1.16 3.57 -9.03
CA ALA A 35 1.09 3.01 -7.68
C ALA A 35 0.84 1.50 -7.70
N SER A 36 -0.10 1.02 -8.50
CA SER A 36 -0.40 -0.42 -8.62
C SER A 36 0.77 -1.20 -9.21
N VAL A 37 1.47 -0.65 -10.21
CA VAL A 37 2.67 -1.29 -10.80
C VAL A 37 3.81 -1.32 -9.78
N ALA A 38 4.03 -0.21 -9.06
CA ALA A 38 5.08 -0.13 -8.05
C ALA A 38 4.85 -1.15 -6.94
N VAL A 39 3.63 -1.21 -6.38
CA VAL A 39 3.26 -2.11 -5.29
C VAL A 39 3.16 -3.57 -5.76
N GLY A 40 2.65 -3.81 -6.98
CA GLY A 40 2.56 -5.15 -7.58
C GLY A 40 3.91 -5.74 -7.98
N SER A 41 4.94 -4.91 -8.14
CA SER A 41 6.32 -5.34 -8.35
C SER A 41 7.08 -5.66 -7.05
N MET A 42 6.46 -5.45 -5.88
CA MET A 42 7.09 -5.70 -4.59
C MET A 42 6.95 -7.17 -4.14
N GLN A 43 7.86 -7.58 -3.26
CA GLN A 43 7.88 -8.93 -2.73
C GLN A 43 6.62 -9.21 -1.88
N PRO A 44 5.91 -10.33 -2.10
CA PRO A 44 4.77 -10.71 -1.27
C PRO A 44 5.24 -11.00 0.16
N GLY A 45 4.46 -10.54 1.14
CA GLY A 45 4.78 -10.68 2.57
C GLY A 45 5.35 -9.42 3.23
N LEU A 46 5.44 -8.30 2.52
CA LEU A 46 5.69 -6.99 3.12
C LEU A 46 4.44 -6.48 3.83
N SER A 47 4.65 -5.73 4.91
CA SER A 47 3.56 -4.98 5.58
C SER A 47 3.17 -3.74 4.76
N VAL A 48 1.92 -3.29 4.91
CA VAL A 48 1.39 -2.10 4.22
C VAL A 48 2.31 -0.89 4.35
N ASP A 49 2.81 -0.60 5.56
CA ASP A 49 3.71 0.53 5.81
C ASP A 49 5.03 0.43 5.03
N GLU A 50 5.62 -0.76 4.96
CA GLU A 50 6.84 -1.02 4.18
C GLU A 50 6.56 -0.88 2.68
N MET A 51 5.39 -1.33 2.22
CA MET A 51 4.96 -1.19 0.83
C MET A 51 4.77 0.28 0.45
N ILE A 52 4.16 1.08 1.33
CA ILE A 52 4.00 2.52 1.13
C ILE A 52 5.37 3.20 1.07
N ARG A 53 6.26 2.96 2.04
CA ARG A 53 7.60 3.57 2.05
C ARG A 53 8.41 3.21 0.81
N LYS A 54 8.39 1.95 0.39
CA LYS A 54 9.07 1.51 -0.84
C LYS A 54 8.42 2.07 -2.10
N GLY A 55 7.09 2.11 -2.15
CA GLY A 55 6.32 2.63 -3.27
C GLY A 55 6.59 4.11 -3.48
N LEU A 56 6.56 4.89 -2.42
CA LEU A 56 6.94 6.30 -2.44
C LEU A 56 8.36 6.51 -2.97
N LYS A 57 9.31 5.69 -2.53
CA LYS A 57 10.70 5.78 -3.00
C LYS A 57 10.83 5.45 -4.49
N LEU A 58 10.15 4.41 -4.97
CA LEU A 58 10.17 4.01 -6.38
C LEU A 58 9.53 5.07 -7.29
N LEU A 59 8.39 5.62 -6.88
CA LEU A 59 7.66 6.63 -7.62
C LEU A 59 8.40 7.96 -7.62
N SER A 60 8.96 8.37 -6.48
CA SER A 60 9.79 9.58 -6.38
C SER A 60 11.12 9.44 -7.13
N SER A 61 11.66 8.24 -7.29
CA SER A 61 12.87 8.00 -8.09
C SER A 61 12.60 7.98 -9.61
N ASN A 62 11.33 7.93 -10.03
CA ASN A 62 10.93 8.02 -11.44
C ASN A 62 10.50 9.44 -11.86
N LEU A 63 10.51 10.40 -10.94
CA LEU A 63 10.35 11.84 -11.20
C LEU A 63 11.71 12.51 -11.46
#